data_AF-A0A3A8ZBV0-F1
#
_entry.id   AF-A0A3A8ZBV0-F1
#
_cell.length_a   1.000
_cell.length_b   1.000
_cell.length_c   1.000
_cell.angle_alpha   90.00
_cell.angle_beta   90.00
_cell.angle_gamma   90.00
#
_symmetry.space_group_name_H-M   'P 1'
#
loop_
_entity.id
_entity.type
_entity.pdbx_description
1 polymer ?
#
loop_
_entity_poly.entity_id
_entity_poly.type
_entity_poly.pdbx_seq_one_letter_code
_entity_poly.pdbx_strand_id
1 'polypeptide(L)' 'MSQSENKINVEEARENLQDALSLLIILENDLTTQQSDEIYLRAVRVIHNLLRDVQAELTG' A
#
# COMPACT_ATOMS: atom_id res chain seq x y z
N MET A 1 -18.96 30.25 -7.71
CA MET A 1 -17.99 29.34 -7.07
C MET A 1 -18.69 28.01 -6.88
N SER A 2 -18.52 27.09 -7.82
CA SER A 2 -19.19 25.79 -7.76
C SER A 2 -18.28 24.84 -6.97
N GLN A 3 -18.82 24.27 -5.91
CA GLN A 3 -18.20 23.17 -5.18
C GLN A 3 -18.06 22.00 -6.15
N SER A 4 -16.86 21.82 -6.70
CA SER A 4 -16.48 20.60 -7.39
C SER A 4 -16.38 19.53 -6.32
N GLU A 5 -17.41 18.71 -6.21
CA GLU A 5 -17.40 17.50 -5.41
C GLU A 5 -16.10 16.74 -5.68
N ASN A 6 -15.36 16.48 -4.60
CA ASN A 6 -14.09 15.77 -4.60
C ASN A 6 -14.39 14.29 -4.94
N LYS A 7 -14.73 14.00 -6.19
CA LYS A 7 -14.88 12.63 -6.69
C LYS A 7 -13.49 12.01 -6.63
N ILE A 8 -13.29 11.15 -5.64
CA ILE A 8 -12.12 10.26 -5.59
C ILE A 8 -12.05 9.56 -6.94
N ASN A 9 -10.98 9.82 -7.68
CA ASN A 9 -10.70 9.13 -8.93
C ASN A 9 -10.26 7.71 -8.56
N VAL A 10 -11.19 6.76 -8.65
CA VAL A 10 -10.97 5.36 -8.24
C VAL A 10 -9.81 4.73 -9.01
N GLU A 11 -9.62 5.10 -10.28
CA GLU A 11 -8.51 4.57 -11.09
C GLU A 11 -7.16 5.09 -10.57
N GLU A 12 -7.07 6.39 -10.30
CA GLU A 12 -5.87 6.99 -9.70
C GLU A 12 -5.59 6.43 -8.29
N ALA A 13 -6.64 6.18 -7.50
CA ALA A 13 -6.50 5.51 -6.21
C ALA A 13 -5.96 4.07 -6.36
N ARG A 14 -6.40 3.35 -7.41
CA ARG A 14 -5.92 1.99 -7.71
C ARG A 14 -4.46 1.98 -8.15
N GLU A 15 -4.06 2.92 -9.01
CA GLU A 15 -2.67 3.09 -9.46
C GLU A 15 -1.75 3.41 -8.27
N ASN A 16 -2.12 4.41 -7.46
CA ASN A 16 -1.36 4.77 -6.25
C ASN A 16 -1.25 3.61 -5.25
N LEU A 17 -2.30 2.80 -5.10
CA LEU A 17 -2.28 1.63 -4.23
C LEU A 17 -1.33 0.55 -4.76
N GLN A 18 -1.30 0.33 -6.07
CA GLN A 18 -0.39 -0.61 -6.71
C GLN A 18 1.07 -0.18 -6.58
N ASP A 19 1.35 1.12 -6.70
CA ASP A 19 2.68 1.69 -6.46
C ASP A 19 3.10 1.53 -4.99
N ALA A 20 2.21 1.82 -4.04
CA ALA A 20 2.48 1.65 -2.62
C ALA A 20 2.79 0.19 -2.25
N LEU A 21 2.04 -0.76 -2.80
CA LEU A 21 2.30 -2.20 -2.61
C LEU A 21 3.66 -2.61 -3.19
N SER A 22 4.00 -2.10 -4.37
CA SER A 22 5.31 -2.36 -4.99
C SER A 22 6.46 -1.84 -4.12
N LEU A 23 6.31 -0.65 -3.54
CA LEU A 23 7.30 -0.08 -2.61
C LEU A 23 7.41 -0.87 -1.31
N LEU A 24 6.29 -1.36 -0.77
CA LEU A 24 6.30 -2.18 0.45
C LEU A 24 7.04 -3.50 0.24
N ILE A 25 6.88 -4.14 -0.92
CA ILE A 25 7.65 -5.35 -1.25
C ILE A 25 9.16 -5.06 -1.26
N ILE A 26 9.58 -3.95 -1.86
CA ILE A 26 10.99 -3.53 -1.89
C ILE A 26 11.49 -3.28 -0.46
N LEU A 27 10.70 -2.56 0.35
CA LEU A 27 11.04 -2.25 1.74
C LEU A 27 11.15 -3.50 2.61
N GLU A 28 10.23 -4.45 2.48
CA GLU A 28 10.29 -5.74 3.21
C GLU A 28 11.56 -6.51 2.87
N ASN A 29 11.93 -6.55 1.59
CA ASN A 29 13.13 -7.22 1.12
C ASN A 29 14.39 -6.53 1.66
N ASP A 30 14.43 -5.20 1.65
CA ASP A 30 15.54 -4.42 2.17
C ASP A 30 15.70 -4.62 3.69
N LEU A 31 14.63 -4.48 4.46
CA LEU A 31 14.64 -4.71 5.91
C LEU A 31 15.06 -6.13 6.27
N THR A 32 14.61 -7.13 5.50
CA THR A 32 15.00 -8.54 5.69
C THR A 32 16.49 -8.72 5.41
N THR A 33 17.00 -8.11 4.33
CA THR A 33 18.42 -8.18 3.95
C THR A 33 19.32 -7.51 4.98
N GLN A 34 18.87 -6.38 5.52
CA GLN A 34 19.58 -5.63 6.57
C GLN A 34 19.44 -6.26 7.96
N GLN A 35 18.76 -7.40 8.10
CA GLN A 35 18.47 -8.06 9.38
C GLN A 35 17.84 -7.07 10.39
N SER A 36 16.92 -6.24 9.91
CA SER A 36 16.20 -5.29 10.74
C SER A 36 15.40 -6.01 11.83
N ASP A 37 15.16 -5.31 12.94
CA ASP A 37 14.40 -5.84 14.07
C ASP A 37 13.05 -6.41 13.61
N GLU A 38 12.65 -7.53 14.22
CA GLU A 38 11.41 -8.24 13.93
C GLU A 38 10.16 -7.35 14.07
N ILE A 39 10.20 -6.35 14.95
CA ILE A 39 9.10 -5.39 15.13
C ILE A 39 8.89 -4.56 13.85
N TYR A 40 9.97 -4.09 13.21
CA TYR A 40 9.87 -3.33 11.97
C TYR A 40 9.36 -4.21 10.83
N LEU A 41 9.90 -5.42 10.69
CA LEU A 41 9.45 -6.39 9.68
C LEU A 41 7.99 -6.76 9.85
N ARG A 42 7.54 -6.96 11.10
CA ARG A 42 6.14 -7.25 11.41
C ARG A 42 5.23 -6.07 11.07
N ALA A 43 5.61 -4.85 11.43
CA ALA A 43 4.82 -3.66 11.14
C ALA A 43 4.62 -3.47 9.63
N VAL A 44 5.69 -3.57 8.84
CA VAL A 44 5.62 -3.42 7.37
C VAL A 44 4.76 -4.51 6.74
N ARG A 45 4.94 -5.77 7.14
CA ARG A 45 4.11 -6.90 6.65
C ARG A 45 2.62 -6.73 6.96
N VAL A 46 2.28 -6.18 8.13
CA VAL A 46 0.88 -5.90 8.47
C VAL A 46 0.30 -4.84 7.54
N ILE A 47 1.04 -3.75 7.30
CA ILE A 47 0.61 -2.67 6.40
C ILE A 47 0.43 -3.21 4.97
N HIS A 48 1.39 -3.99 4.46
CA HIS A 48 1.30 -4.62 3.14
C HIS A 48 0.04 -5.49 3.03
N ASN A 49 -0.21 -6.38 3.99
CA ASN A 49 -1.41 -7.22 3.95
C ASN A 49 -2.70 -6.40 3.94
N LEU A 50 -2.80 -5.36 4.77
CA LEU A 50 -3.97 -4.47 4.79
C LEU A 50 -4.21 -3.79 3.44
N LEU A 51 -3.15 -3.26 2.83
CA LEU A 51 -3.26 -2.60 1.52
C LEU A 51 -3.59 -3.58 0.39
N ARG A 52 -3.07 -4.81 0.46
CA ARG A 52 -3.39 -5.87 -0.52
C ARG A 52 -4.86 -6.27 -0.43
N ASP A 53 -5.39 -6.39 0.78
CA ASP A 53 -6.79 -6.75 0.99
C ASP A 53 -7.72 -5.63 0.48
N VAL A 54 -7.36 -4.36 0.71
CA VAL A 54 -8.05 -3.20 0.09
C VAL A 54 -7.96 -3.23 -1.44
N GLN A 55 -6.80 -3.58 -2.01
CA GLN A 55 -6.65 -3.70 -3.46
C GLN A 55 -7.56 -4.79 -4.02
N ALA A 56 -7.66 -5.93 -3.34
CA ALA A 56 -8.52 -7.03 -3.73
C ALA A 56 -9.99 -6.58 -3.76
N GLU A 57 -10.45 -5.87 -2.72
CA GLU A 57 -11.81 -5.31 -2.64
C GLU A 57 -12.11 -4.28 -3.75
N LEU A 58 -11.11 -3.53 -4.22
CA LEU A 58 -11.26 -2.58 -5.32
C LEU A 58 -11.25 -3.23 -6.71
N THR A 59 -10.82 -4.48 -6.82
CA THR A 59 -10.73 -5.23 -8.09
C THR A 59 -11.81 -6.30 -8.26
N GLY A 60 -12.54 -6.63 -7.20
CA GLY A 60 -13.68 -7.57 -7.20
C GLY A 60 -15.00 -6.90 -7.53
#